data_AF-A0A0B3RWG4-F1
#
_entry.id   AF-A0A0B3RWG4-F1
#
_cell.length_a   1.000
_cell.length_b   1.000
_cell.length_c   1.000
_cell.angle_alpha   90.00
_cell.angle_beta   90.00
_cell.angle_gamma   90.00
#
_symmetry.space_group_name_H-M   'P 1'
#
loop_
_entity.id
_entity.type
_entity.pdbx_description
1 polymer ?
#
loop_
_entity_poly.entity_id
_entity_poly.type
_entity_poly.pdbx_seq_one_letter_code
_entity_poly.pdbx_strand_id
1 'polypeptide(L)'
;MRLGLGLGLPMQQRGGLSAIIAQFIPTGASTDNVLVADFPSETFASMNTQRTFDGLFTHSRASTATYVDDTGAIQTAATNEARTMHHIPDGSGGWTGPLALMEPQATNLVLNSDTLSTQGVTVTAVPHTLHFTGTGTVTLSGVSTAGPLVGTGTGEDNRVSLTFTPTAGTLTLTVSGTVTNAQIEAGSVPTSYIPTAGSQVTRAADNLSIDSSLTGLTASDTALSIHMDGYMTYADNDSGNEVRFMQIGTGADPTLTLYLSTFGARTGDVDSQQVGSTLWSVNGPDTSYSPGVDVPFDIAARYTDSALNIAIDGTAETEVATTEFPSPLQESDMQIATAGVLNIKTITVSYEDWGDAGLEEITA
;
A
#
# COMPACT_ATOMS: atom_id res chain seq x y z
N MET A 1 -41.51 28.02 -47.62
CA MET A 1 -40.17 27.51 -48.00
C MET A 1 -39.12 28.45 -47.43
N ARG A 2 -38.45 28.03 -46.35
CA ARG A 2 -37.13 28.49 -45.90
C ARG A 2 -36.74 27.61 -44.72
N LEU A 3 -36.06 26.50 -45.03
CA LEU A 3 -35.33 25.67 -44.08
C LEU A 3 -34.11 26.48 -43.60
N GLY A 4 -34.00 26.68 -42.30
CA GLY A 4 -32.79 27.18 -41.65
C GLY A 4 -31.90 26.01 -41.23
N LEU A 5 -30.67 26.05 -41.73
CA LEU A 5 -29.56 25.13 -41.42
C LEU A 5 -29.04 25.32 -39.99
N GLY A 6 -28.60 24.21 -39.40
CA GLY A 6 -27.27 24.10 -38.81
C GLY A 6 -27.13 24.37 -37.32
N LEU A 7 -26.99 23.29 -36.54
CA LEU A 7 -25.97 23.22 -35.49
C LEU A 7 -25.41 21.80 -35.46
N GLY A 8 -24.21 21.65 -36.04
CA GLY A 8 -23.35 20.52 -35.74
C GLY A 8 -22.94 20.63 -34.28
N LEU A 9 -23.25 19.61 -33.50
CA LEU A 9 -22.59 19.40 -32.22
C LEU A 9 -21.31 18.62 -32.48
N PRO A 10 -20.18 19.03 -31.87
CA PRO A 10 -18.93 18.31 -32.03
C PRO A 10 -19.06 16.93 -31.39
N MET A 11 -18.51 15.97 -32.09
CA MET A 11 -18.30 14.58 -31.73
C MET A 11 -17.59 14.50 -30.37
N GLN A 12 -18.32 14.28 -29.27
CA GLN A 12 -17.71 13.69 -28.08
C GLN A 12 -17.34 12.26 -28.45
N GLN A 13 -16.04 12.01 -28.54
CA GLN A 13 -15.42 10.73 -28.81
C GLN A 13 -15.94 9.71 -27.78
N ARG A 14 -16.90 8.87 -28.19
CA ARG A 14 -17.30 7.65 -27.47
C ARG A 14 -16.12 6.67 -27.53
N GLY A 15 -15.13 6.82 -26.67
CA GLY A 15 -14.36 5.67 -26.21
C GLY A 15 -15.25 4.92 -25.22
N GLY A 16 -15.58 3.66 -25.50
CA GLY A 16 -16.26 2.80 -24.52
C GLY A 16 -15.36 2.52 -23.31
N LEU A 17 -15.89 1.85 -22.28
CA LEU A 17 -15.12 1.44 -21.09
C LEU A 17 -13.79 0.74 -21.45
N SER A 18 -13.76 -0.04 -22.53
CA SER A 18 -12.55 -0.66 -23.06
C SER A 18 -11.43 0.35 -23.39
N ALA A 19 -11.76 1.53 -23.89
CA ALA A 19 -10.77 2.58 -24.16
C ALA A 19 -10.20 3.20 -22.88
N ILE A 20 -10.97 3.20 -21.78
CA ILE A 20 -10.51 3.63 -20.47
C ILE A 20 -9.62 2.54 -19.85
N ILE A 21 -10.01 1.26 -19.94
CA ILE A 21 -9.20 0.14 -19.44
C ILE A 21 -7.87 0.03 -20.18
N ALA A 22 -7.86 0.26 -21.50
CA ALA A 22 -6.68 0.13 -22.35
C ALA A 22 -5.48 1.01 -21.93
N GLN A 23 -5.66 2.03 -21.08
CA GLN A 23 -4.57 2.86 -20.57
C GLN A 23 -3.86 2.24 -19.35
N PHE A 24 -4.41 1.17 -18.78
CA PHE A 24 -3.92 0.51 -17.57
C PHE A 24 -3.41 -0.91 -17.84
N ILE A 25 -3.28 -1.31 -19.10
CA ILE A 25 -2.78 -2.62 -19.53
C ILE A 25 -1.70 -2.43 -20.61
N PRO A 26 -0.81 -3.41 -20.83
CA PRO A 26 0.21 -3.32 -21.87
C PRO A 26 -0.39 -3.16 -23.27
N THR A 27 0.38 -2.61 -24.21
CA THR A 27 -0.06 -2.43 -25.59
C THR A 27 -0.39 -3.77 -26.24
N GLY A 28 -1.64 -3.92 -26.68
CA GLY A 28 -2.11 -5.14 -27.34
C GLY A 28 -2.70 -6.19 -26.39
N ALA A 29 -2.66 -5.94 -25.09
CA ALA A 29 -3.39 -6.72 -24.09
C ALA A 29 -4.91 -6.59 -24.28
N SER A 30 -5.64 -7.63 -23.89
CA SER A 30 -7.09 -7.66 -23.96
C SER A 30 -7.69 -6.75 -22.89
N THR A 31 -8.69 -5.96 -23.25
CA THR A 31 -9.49 -5.21 -22.27
C THR A 31 -10.59 -6.07 -21.63
N ASP A 32 -10.78 -7.30 -22.11
CA ASP A 32 -11.74 -8.24 -21.54
C ASP A 32 -11.14 -8.91 -20.29
N ASN A 33 -11.99 -9.19 -19.29
CA ASN A 33 -11.59 -9.83 -18.03
C ASN A 33 -10.50 -9.09 -17.24
N VAL A 34 -10.37 -7.78 -17.44
CA VAL A 34 -9.46 -6.94 -16.66
C VAL A 34 -10.22 -6.34 -15.47
N LEU A 35 -9.57 -6.32 -14.30
CA LEU A 35 -9.94 -5.48 -13.18
C LEU A 35 -8.98 -4.30 -13.12
N VAL A 36 -9.52 -3.09 -13.01
CA VAL A 36 -8.76 -1.87 -12.80
C VAL A 36 -9.32 -1.15 -11.59
N ALA A 37 -8.43 -0.73 -10.70
CA ALA A 37 -8.72 0.23 -9.66
C ALA A 37 -7.64 1.32 -9.70
N ASP A 38 -7.97 2.47 -10.27
CA ASP A 38 -7.13 3.65 -10.26
C ASP A 38 -7.75 4.70 -9.33
N PHE A 39 -7.09 4.95 -8.20
CA PHE A 39 -7.59 5.86 -7.18
C PHE A 39 -7.56 7.32 -7.63
N PRO A 40 -6.49 7.84 -8.28
CA PRO A 40 -6.44 9.23 -8.73
C PRO A 40 -7.56 9.64 -9.68
N SER A 41 -7.93 8.78 -10.63
CA SER A 41 -9.03 9.06 -11.57
C SER A 41 -10.40 8.53 -11.10
N GLU A 42 -10.45 7.88 -9.93
CA GLU A 42 -11.62 7.13 -9.43
C GLU A 42 -12.16 6.12 -10.46
N THR A 43 -11.27 5.54 -11.27
CA THR A 43 -11.64 4.55 -12.30
C THR A 43 -11.64 3.16 -11.68
N PHE A 44 -12.83 2.63 -11.45
CA PHE A 44 -13.05 1.26 -11.00
C PHE A 44 -13.79 0.48 -12.07
N ALA A 45 -13.21 -0.61 -12.54
CA ALA A 45 -13.81 -1.48 -13.54
C ALA A 45 -13.45 -2.94 -13.28
N SER A 46 -14.37 -3.84 -13.63
CA SER A 46 -14.09 -5.27 -13.71
C SER A 46 -14.82 -5.83 -14.92
N MET A 47 -14.10 -6.63 -15.72
CA MET A 47 -14.53 -7.10 -17.02
C MET A 47 -15.00 -5.90 -17.86
N ASN A 48 -16.17 -6.01 -18.49
CA ASN A 48 -16.78 -4.96 -19.29
C ASN A 48 -17.75 -4.06 -18.49
N THR A 49 -17.57 -3.94 -17.16
CA THR A 49 -18.48 -3.19 -16.28
C THR A 49 -17.73 -2.19 -15.42
N GLN A 50 -18.20 -0.93 -15.44
CA GLN A 50 -17.77 0.08 -14.48
C GLN A 50 -18.34 -0.23 -13.09
N ARG A 51 -17.52 -0.07 -12.07
CA ARG A 51 -17.81 -0.42 -10.67
C ARG A 51 -17.62 0.81 -9.79
N THR A 52 -17.98 0.65 -8.52
CA THR A 52 -17.52 1.50 -7.42
C THR A 52 -16.40 0.77 -6.68
N PHE A 53 -15.74 1.45 -5.73
CA PHE A 53 -14.80 0.80 -4.81
C PHE A 53 -15.41 -0.44 -4.14
N ASP A 54 -16.58 -0.31 -3.49
CA ASP A 54 -17.28 -1.44 -2.84
C ASP A 54 -17.81 -2.49 -3.84
N GLY A 55 -17.83 -2.16 -5.13
CA GLY A 55 -18.18 -3.09 -6.21
C GLY A 55 -16.99 -3.91 -6.71
N LEU A 56 -15.76 -3.56 -6.32
CA LEU A 56 -14.52 -4.28 -6.61
C LEU A 56 -13.90 -4.92 -5.37
N PHE A 57 -13.96 -4.21 -4.25
CA PHE A 57 -13.25 -4.59 -3.04
C PHE A 57 -14.19 -4.88 -1.90
N THR A 58 -13.81 -5.87 -1.09
CA THR A 58 -14.29 -5.99 0.28
C THR A 58 -13.26 -5.34 1.19
N HIS A 59 -13.67 -4.28 1.89
CA HIS A 59 -12.85 -3.61 2.90
C HIS A 59 -13.43 -3.80 4.30
N SER A 60 -12.57 -3.99 5.29
CA SER A 60 -12.97 -3.96 6.69
C SER A 60 -11.89 -3.34 7.57
N ARG A 61 -12.34 -2.60 8.58
CA ARG A 61 -11.50 -2.08 9.67
C ARG A 61 -12.38 -1.84 10.89
N ALA A 62 -12.06 -2.52 11.99
CA ALA A 62 -12.86 -2.52 13.22
C ALA A 62 -12.62 -1.29 14.14
N SER A 63 -12.27 -0.13 13.58
CA SER A 63 -12.08 1.13 14.29
C SER A 63 -12.24 2.32 13.35
N THR A 64 -12.41 3.52 13.90
CA THR A 64 -12.09 4.75 13.16
C THR A 64 -10.59 4.81 12.86
N ALA A 65 -10.21 5.55 11.83
CA ALA A 65 -8.82 5.81 11.48
C ALA A 65 -8.69 7.19 10.84
N THR A 66 -7.49 7.77 10.90
CA THR A 66 -7.21 9.04 10.26
C THR A 66 -6.58 8.85 8.89
N TYR A 67 -6.69 9.86 8.03
CA TYR A 67 -5.89 10.02 6.82
C TYR A 67 -5.68 11.51 6.57
N VAL A 68 -4.77 11.85 5.66
CA VAL A 68 -4.53 13.23 5.24
C VAL A 68 -5.21 13.48 3.89
N ASP A 69 -5.87 14.63 3.73
CA ASP A 69 -6.49 15.06 2.47
C ASP A 69 -5.57 15.92 1.59
N ASP A 70 -6.09 16.40 0.45
CA ASP A 70 -5.38 17.21 -0.55
C ASP A 70 -4.91 18.59 -0.04
N THR A 71 -5.34 18.99 1.16
CA THR A 71 -4.92 20.22 1.82
C THR A 71 -3.90 20.00 2.93
N GLY A 72 -3.58 18.73 3.23
CA GLY A 72 -2.75 18.38 4.37
C GLY A 72 -3.49 18.31 5.70
N ALA A 73 -4.82 18.38 5.68
CA ALA A 73 -5.63 18.29 6.88
C ALA A 73 -5.92 16.83 7.24
N ILE A 74 -5.92 16.55 8.54
CA ILE A 74 -6.31 15.23 9.05
C ILE A 74 -7.82 15.08 8.97
N GLN A 75 -8.24 14.04 8.27
CA GLN A 75 -9.61 13.54 8.22
C GLN A 75 -9.77 12.28 9.06
N THR A 76 -11.01 11.94 9.39
CA THR A 76 -11.35 10.70 10.12
C THR A 76 -12.31 9.86 9.28
N ALA A 77 -11.87 8.66 8.91
CA ALA A 77 -12.72 7.63 8.33
C ALA A 77 -13.44 6.87 9.45
N ALA A 78 -14.73 6.60 9.26
CA ALA A 78 -15.55 5.79 10.13
C ALA A 78 -15.06 4.32 10.18
N THR A 79 -15.64 3.53 11.07
CA THR A 79 -15.44 2.07 11.06
C THR A 79 -15.90 1.48 9.73
N ASN A 80 -15.10 0.60 9.14
CA ASN A 80 -15.27 0.01 7.81
C ASN A 80 -15.26 0.98 6.61
N GLU A 81 -15.07 2.28 6.81
CA GLU A 81 -14.88 3.22 5.71
C GLU A 81 -13.44 3.16 5.20
N ALA A 82 -13.26 2.86 3.90
CA ALA A 82 -11.94 2.81 3.28
C ALA A 82 -11.32 4.21 3.18
N ARG A 83 -9.98 4.30 3.33
CA ARG A 83 -9.24 5.57 3.25
C ARG A 83 -8.72 5.80 1.83
N THR A 84 -9.63 5.94 0.87
CA THR A 84 -9.33 6.07 -0.57
C THR A 84 -9.04 7.50 -1.02
N MET A 85 -9.18 8.48 -0.13
CA MET A 85 -8.91 9.90 -0.40
C MET A 85 -7.61 10.36 0.28
N HIS A 86 -6.70 9.44 0.57
CA HIS A 86 -5.47 9.77 1.25
C HIS A 86 -4.48 10.47 0.32
N HIS A 87 -3.77 11.47 0.85
CA HIS A 87 -2.69 12.15 0.18
C HIS A 87 -1.42 12.14 1.03
N ILE A 88 -0.27 12.06 0.36
CA ILE A 88 1.06 12.15 0.96
C ILE A 88 1.77 13.44 0.50
N PRO A 89 2.68 14.02 1.29
CA PRO A 89 3.45 15.19 0.86
C PRO A 89 4.31 14.88 -0.37
N ASP A 90 4.36 15.79 -1.35
CA ASP A 90 5.16 15.60 -2.58
C ASP A 90 6.63 16.09 -2.46
N GLY A 91 7.04 16.55 -1.28
CA GLY A 91 8.37 17.10 -1.01
C GLY A 91 8.63 18.50 -1.59
N SER A 92 7.68 19.07 -2.33
CA SER A 92 7.73 20.40 -2.94
C SER A 92 6.69 21.39 -2.37
N GLY A 93 5.98 20.96 -1.32
CA GLY A 93 4.93 21.74 -0.65
C GLY A 93 3.53 21.48 -1.19
N GLY A 94 3.36 20.49 -2.06
CA GLY A 94 2.07 19.97 -2.49
C GLY A 94 1.79 18.56 -1.94
N TRP A 95 0.77 17.93 -2.51
CA TRP A 95 0.20 16.67 -2.04
C TRP A 95 -0.05 15.74 -3.23
N THR A 96 0.34 14.48 -3.09
CA THR A 96 0.11 13.42 -4.08
C THR A 96 -1.03 12.53 -3.64
N GLY A 97 -2.03 12.36 -4.52
CA GLY A 97 -3.19 11.49 -4.32
C GLY A 97 -4.34 11.85 -5.26
N PRO A 98 -5.56 11.33 -5.01
CA PRO A 98 -5.90 10.41 -3.92
C PRO A 98 -5.28 9.00 -4.07
N LEU A 99 -5.00 8.36 -2.93
CA LEU A 99 -4.44 7.03 -2.78
C LEU A 99 -5.31 6.20 -1.83
N ALA A 100 -5.29 4.87 -1.98
CA ALA A 100 -5.85 3.97 -0.97
C ALA A 100 -4.81 3.59 0.07
N LEU A 101 -5.02 4.07 1.29
CA LEU A 101 -4.14 3.82 2.42
C LEU A 101 -4.51 2.52 3.15
N MET A 102 -3.53 1.63 3.27
CA MET A 102 -3.59 0.35 3.96
C MET A 102 -2.50 0.29 5.03
N GLU A 103 -2.89 0.06 6.28
CA GLU A 103 -1.94 0.00 7.39
C GLU A 103 -2.22 -1.17 8.34
N PRO A 104 -1.17 -1.74 8.97
CA PRO A 104 -1.34 -2.73 10.01
C PRO A 104 -2.00 -2.12 11.26
N GLN A 105 -2.40 -2.96 12.21
CA GLN A 105 -2.85 -2.47 13.51
C GLN A 105 -1.72 -1.74 14.23
N ALA A 106 -2.06 -0.62 14.88
CA ALA A 106 -1.13 0.10 15.73
C ALA A 106 -1.83 0.70 16.96
N THR A 107 -1.06 0.95 18.01
CA THR A 107 -1.53 1.56 19.26
C THR A 107 -0.69 2.79 19.55
N ASN A 108 -1.34 3.93 19.72
CA ASN A 108 -0.66 5.11 20.24
C ASN A 108 -0.53 5.01 21.77
N LEU A 109 0.72 4.96 22.22
CA LEU A 109 1.08 4.75 23.61
C LEU A 109 1.09 6.04 24.45
N VAL A 110 1.14 7.21 23.81
CA VAL A 110 1.06 8.49 24.52
C VAL A 110 -0.38 8.87 24.84
N LEU A 111 -0.57 9.70 25.86
CA LEU A 111 -1.87 10.24 26.24
C LEU A 111 -1.97 11.72 25.85
N ASN A 112 -3.18 12.17 25.50
CA ASN A 112 -3.49 13.56 25.14
C ASN A 112 -2.63 14.02 23.96
N SER A 113 -2.63 13.23 22.90
CA SER A 113 -1.69 13.36 21.77
C SER A 113 -1.88 14.61 20.91
N ASP A 114 -3.07 15.23 20.93
CA ASP A 114 -3.33 16.48 20.19
C ASP A 114 -2.45 17.63 20.70
N THR A 115 -2.07 17.61 21.98
CA THR A 115 -1.13 18.57 22.58
C THR A 115 -0.35 17.84 23.67
N LEU A 116 0.81 17.32 23.29
CA LEU A 116 1.59 16.46 24.16
C LEU A 116 2.15 17.26 25.35
N SER A 117 2.07 16.66 26.53
CA SER A 117 2.77 17.13 27.73
C SER A 117 3.78 16.10 28.18
N THR A 118 4.73 16.53 29.01
CA THR A 118 5.76 15.64 29.58
C THR A 118 5.10 14.47 30.31
N GLN A 119 5.46 13.24 29.93
CA GLN A 119 4.86 12.03 30.49
C GLN A 119 5.81 10.83 30.44
N GLY A 120 5.49 9.82 31.25
CA GLY A 120 6.10 8.50 31.16
C GLY A 120 5.24 7.55 30.32
N VAL A 121 5.88 6.75 29.47
CA VAL A 121 5.24 5.73 28.63
C VAL A 121 5.91 4.39 28.91
N THR A 122 5.13 3.34 29.16
CA THR A 122 5.67 1.99 29.27
C THR A 122 5.90 1.43 27.86
N VAL A 123 7.13 1.02 27.57
CA VAL A 123 7.53 0.45 26.28
C VAL A 123 8.15 -0.93 26.47
N THR A 124 8.14 -1.71 25.40
CA THR A 124 8.77 -3.05 25.35
C THR A 124 10.10 -3.01 24.61
N ALA A 125 10.91 -4.06 24.71
CA ALA A 125 12.23 -4.13 24.05
C ALA A 125 12.12 -4.53 22.57
N VAL A 126 11.37 -3.75 21.79
CA VAL A 126 11.20 -3.87 20.33
C VAL A 126 11.34 -2.47 19.71
N PRO A 127 11.57 -2.32 18.39
CA PRO A 127 11.52 -1.02 17.75
C PRO A 127 10.23 -0.27 18.07
N HIS A 128 10.35 1.02 18.39
CA HIS A 128 9.25 1.95 18.51
C HIS A 128 9.53 3.15 17.63
N THR A 129 8.47 3.74 17.09
CA THR A 129 8.56 4.97 16.30
C THR A 129 7.79 6.07 17.02
N LEU A 130 8.50 7.16 17.34
CA LEU A 130 7.91 8.42 17.79
C LEU A 130 7.71 9.32 16.58
N HIS A 131 6.53 9.91 16.40
CA HIS A 131 6.33 11.00 15.46
C HIS A 131 5.47 12.12 16.06
N PHE A 132 5.61 13.34 15.52
CA PHE A 132 4.75 14.48 15.84
C PHE A 132 4.87 15.61 14.81
N THR A 133 3.95 16.57 14.89
CA THR A 133 4.04 17.87 14.21
C THR A 133 4.17 19.00 15.25
N GLY A 134 4.73 20.13 14.85
CA GLY A 134 4.99 21.30 15.68
C GLY A 134 6.45 21.73 15.67
N THR A 135 6.77 22.79 16.40
CA THR A 135 8.13 23.36 16.49
C THR A 135 8.83 23.04 17.82
N GLY A 136 8.18 22.21 18.66
CA GLY A 136 8.69 21.77 19.94
C GLY A 136 9.78 20.70 19.83
N THR A 137 10.18 20.19 20.98
CA THR A 137 11.19 19.13 21.11
C THR A 137 10.75 18.10 22.13
N VAL A 138 10.92 16.83 21.79
CA VAL A 138 10.73 15.69 22.69
C VAL A 138 12.08 15.05 22.99
N THR A 139 12.50 15.13 24.24
CA THR A 139 13.74 14.49 24.72
C THR A 139 13.41 13.19 25.45
N LEU A 140 14.02 12.07 25.04
CA LEU A 140 13.79 10.76 25.64
C LEU A 140 14.82 10.49 26.75
N SER A 141 14.36 9.87 27.83
CA SER A 141 15.21 9.36 28.93
C SER A 141 14.58 8.16 29.63
N GLY A 142 15.30 7.55 30.57
CA GLY A 142 14.86 6.33 31.26
C GLY A 142 15.39 5.10 30.53
N VAL A 143 14.53 4.36 29.82
CA VAL A 143 14.89 3.12 29.13
C VAL A 143 15.44 3.28 27.71
N SER A 144 15.47 4.52 27.19
CA SER A 144 16.16 4.92 25.96
C SER A 144 16.69 6.33 26.11
N THR A 145 17.74 6.65 25.35
CA THR A 145 18.34 8.00 25.24
C THR A 145 18.37 8.48 23.78
N ALA A 146 17.62 7.83 22.89
CA ALA A 146 17.51 8.24 21.49
C ALA A 146 16.90 9.66 21.36
N GLY A 147 17.34 10.43 20.38
CA GLY A 147 16.91 11.82 20.20
C GLY A 147 17.85 12.84 20.85
N PRO A 148 17.38 14.08 21.14
CA PRO A 148 15.99 14.53 21.06
C PRO A 148 15.42 14.54 19.64
N LEU A 149 14.10 14.38 19.51
CA LEU A 149 13.38 14.64 18.25
C LEU A 149 12.91 16.10 18.26
N VAL A 150 13.36 16.88 17.28
CA VAL A 150 13.08 18.30 17.14
C VAL A 150 12.09 18.49 15.99
N GLY A 151 10.98 19.17 16.25
CA GLY A 151 9.97 19.47 15.25
C GLY A 151 10.36 20.63 14.34
N THR A 152 9.80 20.63 13.13
CA THR A 152 10.16 21.58 12.06
C THR A 152 9.03 22.55 11.69
N GLY A 153 7.79 22.26 12.06
CA GLY A 153 6.62 23.04 11.65
C GLY A 153 5.31 22.37 12.00
N THR A 154 4.19 23.08 11.85
CA THR A 154 2.84 22.56 12.09
C THR A 154 2.24 21.97 10.82
N GLY A 155 1.32 21.01 10.93
CA GLY A 155 0.71 20.35 9.78
C GLY A 155 1.45 19.07 9.40
N GLU A 156 0.75 18.15 8.72
CA GLU A 156 1.28 16.82 8.40
C GLU A 156 2.43 16.84 7.37
N ASP A 157 2.55 17.91 6.59
CA ASP A 157 3.71 18.19 5.73
C ASP A 157 5.01 18.35 6.52
N ASN A 158 4.91 18.72 7.81
CA ASN A 158 6.04 18.94 8.71
C ASN A 158 6.20 17.83 9.76
N ARG A 159 5.59 16.66 9.55
CA ARG A 159 5.70 15.54 10.49
C ARG A 159 7.15 15.05 10.56
N VAL A 160 7.69 14.99 11.77
CA VAL A 160 9.00 14.41 12.06
C VAL A 160 8.85 13.06 12.74
N SER A 161 9.79 12.14 12.51
CA SER A 161 9.81 10.83 13.15
C SER A 161 11.19 10.44 13.68
N LEU A 162 11.21 9.58 14.69
CA LEU A 162 12.38 8.95 15.28
C LEU A 162 12.07 7.51 15.64
N THR A 163 12.76 6.58 15.00
CA THR A 163 12.72 5.15 15.33
C THR A 163 13.86 4.79 16.28
N PHE A 164 13.57 4.01 17.31
CA PHE A 164 14.55 3.58 18.31
C PHE A 164 14.16 2.26 18.95
N THR A 165 15.14 1.53 19.49
CA THR A 165 14.91 0.29 20.24
C THR A 165 15.26 0.50 21.72
N PRO A 166 14.27 0.71 22.61
CA PRO A 166 14.52 0.87 24.03
C PRO A 166 14.77 -0.48 24.72
N THR A 167 15.20 -0.43 25.98
CA THR A 167 14.98 -1.56 26.90
C THR A 167 13.53 -1.54 27.41
N ALA A 168 13.01 -2.68 27.89
CA ALA A 168 11.65 -2.71 28.43
C ALA A 168 11.55 -1.93 29.75
N GLY A 169 10.53 -1.08 29.87
CA GLY A 169 10.26 -0.30 31.08
C GLY A 169 9.70 1.09 30.76
N THR A 170 9.90 2.05 31.67
CA THR A 170 9.34 3.40 31.53
C THR A 170 10.28 4.32 30.75
N LEU A 171 9.81 4.77 29.58
CA LEU A 171 10.38 5.84 28.79
C LEU A 171 9.81 7.17 29.28
N THR A 172 10.67 8.15 29.55
CA THR A 172 10.23 9.51 29.90
C THR A 172 10.37 10.41 28.69
N LEU A 173 9.26 11.04 28.29
CA LEU A 173 9.19 12.03 27.22
C LEU A 173 9.17 13.41 27.85
N THR A 174 10.27 14.15 27.78
CA THR A 174 10.31 15.55 28.21
C THR A 174 9.98 16.43 27.03
N VAL A 175 8.84 17.14 27.12
CA VAL A 175 8.32 18.00 26.06
C VAL A 175 8.64 19.46 26.35
N SER A 176 9.12 20.18 25.34
CA SER A 176 9.27 21.63 25.34
C SER A 176 8.72 22.22 24.04
N GLY A 177 8.09 23.39 24.11
CA GLY A 177 7.43 24.00 22.95
C GLY A 177 6.14 23.27 22.53
N THR A 178 5.75 23.46 21.27
CA THR A 178 4.50 22.91 20.71
C THR A 178 4.75 21.54 20.08
N VAL A 179 4.11 20.51 20.61
CA VAL A 179 4.12 19.15 20.07
C VAL A 179 2.68 18.68 19.94
N THR A 180 2.23 18.49 18.70
CA THR A 180 0.86 18.15 18.31
C THR A 180 0.85 16.85 17.50
N ASN A 181 -0.30 16.17 17.47
CA ASN A 181 -0.48 14.88 16.78
C ASN A 181 0.61 13.86 17.14
N ALA A 182 1.00 13.81 18.42
CA ALA A 182 2.11 12.98 18.84
C ALA A 182 1.70 11.51 18.94
N GLN A 183 2.58 10.63 18.47
CA GLN A 183 2.37 9.19 18.55
C GLN A 183 3.66 8.50 18.93
N ILE A 184 3.56 7.54 19.85
CA ILE A 184 4.56 6.47 19.96
C ILE A 184 3.83 5.17 19.73
N GLU A 185 4.32 4.37 18.79
CA GLU A 185 3.80 3.04 18.50
C GLU A 185 4.95 2.04 18.42
N ALA A 186 4.64 0.76 18.67
CA ALA A 186 5.58 -0.31 18.38
C ALA A 186 5.67 -0.53 16.87
N GLY A 187 6.88 -0.73 16.37
CA GLY A 187 7.17 -0.83 14.94
C GLY A 187 8.28 0.11 14.50
N SER A 188 8.91 -0.21 13.37
CA SER A 188 10.06 0.51 12.83
C SER A 188 9.68 1.64 11.88
N VAL A 189 8.39 1.83 11.60
CA VAL A 189 7.87 2.86 10.71
C VAL A 189 6.72 3.63 11.36
N PRO A 190 6.52 4.91 11.02
CA PRO A 190 5.36 5.66 11.49
C PRO A 190 4.10 5.23 10.72
N THR A 191 2.97 5.09 11.42
CA THR A 191 1.64 4.98 10.82
C THR A 191 0.85 6.28 11.00
N SER A 192 -0.35 6.34 10.44
CA SER A 192 -1.26 7.47 10.57
C SER A 192 -1.56 7.79 12.02
N TYR A 193 -1.72 9.08 12.30
CA TYR A 193 -1.97 9.59 13.65
C TYR A 193 -3.22 8.95 14.28
N ILE A 194 -3.07 8.36 15.46
CA ILE A 194 -4.16 7.80 16.26
C ILE A 194 -4.43 8.75 17.43
N PRO A 195 -5.55 9.49 17.42
CA PRO A 195 -5.89 10.42 18.50
C PRO A 195 -6.11 9.70 19.83
N THR A 196 -5.54 10.24 20.90
CA THR A 196 -5.70 9.75 22.26
C THR A 196 -6.17 10.85 23.20
N ALA A 197 -7.05 10.50 24.14
CA ALA A 197 -7.52 11.38 25.20
C ALA A 197 -7.58 10.59 26.51
N GLY A 198 -6.73 10.94 27.48
CA GLY A 198 -6.66 10.30 28.79
C GLY A 198 -6.35 8.78 28.81
N SER A 199 -6.34 8.09 27.68
CA SER A 199 -6.07 6.66 27.52
C SER A 199 -5.50 6.35 26.14
N GLN A 200 -4.74 5.25 26.05
CA GLN A 200 -4.19 4.74 24.79
C GLN A 200 -5.31 4.24 23.88
N VAL A 201 -5.13 4.37 22.57
CA VAL A 201 -6.10 3.96 21.56
C VAL A 201 -5.40 3.08 20.53
N THR A 202 -6.10 2.03 20.09
CA THR A 202 -5.63 1.12 19.04
C THR A 202 -6.46 1.35 17.77
N ARG A 203 -5.78 1.56 16.65
CA ARG A 203 -6.36 1.53 15.29
C ARG A 203 -6.25 0.10 14.78
N ALA A 204 -7.37 -0.49 14.35
CA ALA A 204 -7.38 -1.81 13.73
C ALA A 204 -6.69 -1.78 12.36
N ALA A 205 -6.17 -2.93 11.91
CA ALA A 205 -5.62 -3.07 10.57
C ALA A 205 -6.69 -2.82 9.50
N ASP A 206 -6.29 -2.23 8.37
CA ASP A 206 -7.09 -2.29 7.16
C ASP A 206 -6.97 -3.68 6.55
N ASN A 207 -8.09 -4.25 6.09
CA ASN A 207 -8.10 -5.51 5.38
C ASN A 207 -8.87 -5.33 4.08
N LEU A 208 -8.18 -5.56 2.97
CA LEU A 208 -8.70 -5.36 1.61
C LEU A 208 -8.60 -6.67 0.83
N SER A 209 -9.67 -7.03 0.13
CA SER A 209 -9.65 -8.15 -0.82
C SER A 209 -10.48 -7.87 -2.05
N ILE A 210 -10.12 -8.54 -3.15
CA ILE A 210 -10.92 -8.65 -4.37
C ILE A 210 -11.59 -10.02 -4.33
N ASP A 211 -12.92 -10.02 -4.39
CA ASP A 211 -13.70 -11.25 -4.43
C ASP A 211 -13.40 -12.03 -5.70
N SER A 212 -13.08 -13.32 -5.56
CA SER A 212 -12.76 -14.20 -6.67
C SER A 212 -13.84 -14.28 -7.75
N SER A 213 -15.11 -14.01 -7.43
CA SER A 213 -16.23 -13.97 -8.37
C SER A 213 -16.26 -12.71 -9.25
N LEU A 214 -15.61 -11.61 -8.83
CA LEU A 214 -15.54 -10.36 -9.59
C LEU A 214 -14.57 -10.42 -10.76
N THR A 215 -13.80 -11.49 -10.84
CA THR A 215 -12.79 -11.73 -11.86
C THR A 215 -13.40 -12.30 -13.14
N GLY A 216 -14.58 -12.95 -13.04
CA GLY A 216 -15.28 -13.54 -14.18
C GLY A 216 -14.63 -14.80 -14.72
N LEU A 217 -13.62 -15.27 -13.99
CA LEU A 217 -12.80 -16.38 -14.39
C LEU A 217 -13.39 -17.71 -14.03
N THR A 218 -12.87 -18.69 -14.75
CA THR A 218 -13.16 -20.09 -14.56
C THR A 218 -11.86 -20.82 -14.23
N ALA A 219 -12.00 -22.03 -13.70
CA ALA A 219 -10.86 -22.93 -13.51
C ALA A 219 -10.14 -23.35 -14.81
N SER A 220 -10.57 -22.86 -15.98
CA SER A 220 -9.94 -23.14 -17.28
C SER A 220 -8.95 -22.07 -17.74
N ASP A 221 -8.93 -20.91 -17.08
CA ASP A 221 -7.98 -19.85 -17.36
C ASP A 221 -6.61 -20.22 -16.71
N THR A 222 -5.52 -20.03 -17.45
CA THR A 222 -4.17 -20.54 -17.09
C THR A 222 -3.14 -19.46 -16.81
N ALA A 223 -3.56 -18.20 -16.74
CA ALA A 223 -2.69 -17.06 -16.51
C ALA A 223 -3.36 -16.01 -15.62
N LEU A 224 -2.54 -15.33 -14.82
CA LEU A 224 -2.88 -14.15 -14.04
C LEU A 224 -1.70 -13.19 -14.13
N SER A 225 -1.94 -11.98 -14.60
CA SER A 225 -0.98 -10.88 -14.58
C SER A 225 -1.50 -9.76 -13.68
N ILE A 226 -0.64 -9.20 -12.86
CA ILE A 226 -0.97 -8.11 -11.95
C ILE A 226 0.04 -6.98 -12.11
N HIS A 227 -0.44 -5.75 -12.04
CA HIS A 227 0.33 -4.52 -11.91
C HIS A 227 -0.16 -3.76 -10.68
N MET A 228 0.78 -3.18 -9.93
CA MET A 228 0.49 -2.29 -8.83
C MET A 228 1.56 -1.22 -8.73
N ASP A 229 1.14 0.03 -8.61
CA ASP A 229 2.01 1.15 -8.31
C ASP A 229 1.49 1.96 -7.11
N GLY A 230 2.38 2.72 -6.50
CA GLY A 230 2.06 3.55 -5.36
C GLY A 230 3.28 3.86 -4.51
N TYR A 231 3.04 3.97 -3.21
CA TYR A 231 4.09 4.25 -2.23
C TYR A 231 4.00 3.27 -1.07
N MET A 232 5.14 2.86 -0.53
CA MET A 232 5.22 2.02 0.65
C MET A 232 6.09 2.67 1.72
N THR A 233 5.75 2.42 2.98
CA THR A 233 6.58 2.83 4.11
C THR A 233 7.04 1.57 4.83
N TYR A 234 8.35 1.34 4.85
CA TYR A 234 8.95 0.13 5.43
C TYR A 234 10.36 0.37 5.98
N ALA A 235 10.82 -0.57 6.80
CA ALA A 235 12.17 -0.58 7.35
C ALA A 235 12.84 -1.93 7.07
N ASP A 236 14.17 -1.98 7.15
CA ASP A 236 14.86 -3.27 7.19
C ASP A 236 14.71 -3.88 8.59
N ASN A 237 13.81 -4.85 8.72
CA ASN A 237 13.54 -5.58 9.95
C ASN A 237 14.02 -7.04 9.90
N ASP A 238 14.89 -7.40 8.94
CA ASP A 238 15.29 -8.79 8.71
C ASP A 238 14.06 -9.71 8.49
N SER A 239 13.12 -9.26 7.64
CA SER A 239 11.82 -9.91 7.45
C SER A 239 11.69 -10.56 6.07
N GLY A 240 11.22 -11.82 6.06
CA GLY A 240 10.84 -12.52 4.84
C GLY A 240 9.55 -11.99 4.19
N ASN A 241 8.83 -11.07 4.85
CA ASN A 241 7.58 -10.51 4.37
C ASN A 241 7.38 -9.11 4.99
N GLU A 242 8.24 -8.18 4.61
CA GLU A 242 8.24 -6.82 5.15
C GLU A 242 7.04 -6.01 4.64
N VAL A 243 6.75 -6.12 3.34
CA VAL A 243 5.56 -5.57 2.69
C VAL A 243 4.93 -6.66 1.84
N ARG A 244 3.61 -6.87 1.95
CA ARG A 244 2.90 -7.86 1.11
C ARG A 244 1.89 -7.16 0.21
N PHE A 245 2.25 -7.01 -1.06
CA PHE A 245 1.42 -6.33 -2.07
C PHE A 245 0.14 -7.12 -2.33
N MET A 246 0.27 -8.43 -2.59
CA MET A 246 -0.87 -9.33 -2.77
C MET A 246 -0.61 -10.75 -2.28
N GLN A 247 -1.70 -11.46 -1.97
CA GLN A 247 -1.69 -12.92 -1.86
C GLN A 247 -3.02 -13.55 -2.31
N ILE A 248 -2.94 -14.75 -2.84
CA ILE A 248 -4.09 -15.65 -3.05
C ILE A 248 -3.79 -16.95 -2.30
N GLY A 249 -4.77 -17.42 -1.53
CA GLY A 249 -4.57 -18.49 -0.56
C GLY A 249 -4.32 -17.95 0.85
N THR A 250 -4.07 -18.85 1.81
CA THR A 250 -3.99 -18.50 3.23
C THR A 250 -2.77 -19.12 3.91
N GLY A 251 -2.38 -18.58 5.06
CA GLY A 251 -1.29 -19.11 5.87
C GLY A 251 0.06 -18.46 5.56
N ALA A 252 1.14 -19.10 6.03
CA ALA A 252 2.51 -18.62 5.84
C ALA A 252 2.96 -18.73 4.38
N ASP A 253 2.48 -19.77 3.69
CA ASP A 253 2.80 -20.10 2.29
C ASP A 253 1.51 -20.01 1.45
N PRO A 254 1.02 -18.80 1.12
CA PRO A 254 -0.11 -18.65 0.21
C PRO A 254 0.23 -19.21 -1.18
N THR A 255 -0.80 -19.61 -1.93
CA THR A 255 -0.62 -20.19 -3.27
C THR A 255 0.11 -19.24 -4.21
N LEU A 256 -0.33 -17.98 -4.27
CA LEU A 256 0.37 -16.91 -4.99
C LEU A 256 0.69 -15.78 -4.03
N THR A 257 1.88 -15.19 -4.13
CA THR A 257 2.19 -13.96 -3.40
C THR A 257 3.21 -13.10 -4.15
N LEU A 258 3.02 -11.78 -4.02
CA LEU A 258 3.96 -10.75 -4.41
C LEU A 258 4.26 -9.91 -3.16
N TYR A 259 5.53 -9.83 -2.77
CA TYR A 259 5.95 -9.19 -1.53
C TYR A 259 7.36 -8.59 -1.66
N LEU A 260 7.75 -7.81 -0.66
CA LEU A 260 9.09 -7.30 -0.47
C LEU A 260 9.73 -7.94 0.76
N SER A 261 10.98 -8.37 0.62
CA SER A 261 11.78 -8.99 1.67
C SER A 261 12.98 -8.11 2.05
N THR A 262 13.25 -8.09 3.35
CA THR A 262 14.44 -7.52 3.98
C THR A 262 15.26 -8.60 4.70
N PHE A 263 15.00 -9.88 4.43
CA PHE A 263 15.64 -10.98 5.16
C PHE A 263 17.11 -11.15 4.76
N GLY A 264 17.98 -11.29 5.76
CA GLY A 264 19.40 -11.53 5.59
C GLY A 264 20.14 -10.33 5.00
N ALA A 265 20.56 -10.44 3.74
CA ALA A 265 21.31 -9.39 3.03
C ALA A 265 20.42 -8.49 2.17
N ARG A 266 19.14 -8.85 2.01
CA ARG A 266 18.15 -8.10 1.25
C ARG A 266 17.78 -6.84 2.03
N THR A 267 17.73 -5.70 1.36
CA THR A 267 17.24 -4.44 1.96
C THR A 267 15.92 -3.98 1.36
N GLY A 268 15.44 -4.65 0.32
CA GLY A 268 14.15 -4.38 -0.32
C GLY A 268 13.99 -5.17 -1.62
N ASP A 269 14.19 -6.49 -1.54
CA ASP A 269 14.02 -7.44 -2.65
C ASP A 269 12.54 -7.68 -2.92
N VAL A 270 12.08 -7.43 -4.16
CA VAL A 270 10.72 -7.80 -4.58
C VAL A 270 10.74 -9.25 -5.04
N ASP A 271 9.90 -10.08 -4.40
CA ASP A 271 9.82 -11.52 -4.63
C ASP A 271 8.38 -11.90 -5.00
N SER A 272 8.26 -12.79 -5.98
CA SER A 272 7.00 -13.42 -6.34
C SER A 272 7.13 -14.94 -6.22
N GLN A 273 6.11 -15.56 -5.62
CA GLN A 273 6.08 -16.99 -5.39
C GLN A 273 4.78 -17.63 -5.86
N GLN A 274 4.93 -18.86 -6.36
CA GLN A 274 3.84 -19.75 -6.72
C GLN A 274 4.06 -21.11 -6.04
N VAL A 275 3.19 -21.42 -5.08
CA VAL A 275 3.33 -22.52 -4.14
C VAL A 275 2.31 -23.61 -4.44
N GLY A 276 2.81 -24.78 -4.85
CA GLY A 276 2.04 -26.01 -4.99
C GLY A 276 2.61 -27.11 -4.09
N SER A 277 2.91 -28.27 -4.67
CA SER A 277 3.75 -29.28 -3.99
C SER A 277 5.24 -28.89 -3.92
N THR A 278 5.64 -27.98 -4.81
CA THR A 278 6.94 -27.33 -4.86
C THR A 278 6.70 -25.82 -4.78
N LEU A 279 7.63 -25.10 -4.15
CA LEU A 279 7.67 -23.64 -4.18
C LEU A 279 8.57 -23.20 -5.34
N TRP A 280 8.03 -22.33 -6.17
CA TRP A 280 8.77 -21.64 -7.21
C TRP A 280 8.79 -20.14 -6.89
N SER A 281 9.93 -19.49 -7.13
CA SER A 281 10.09 -18.06 -6.87
C SER A 281 10.89 -17.37 -7.95
N VAL A 282 10.61 -16.07 -8.12
CA VAL A 282 11.47 -15.13 -8.84
C VAL A 282 11.76 -13.97 -7.88
N ASN A 283 13.03 -13.61 -7.80
CA ASN A 283 13.54 -12.53 -6.96
C ASN A 283 14.05 -11.40 -7.85
N GLY A 284 13.84 -10.17 -7.41
CA GLY A 284 14.55 -9.02 -7.92
C GLY A 284 15.94 -8.89 -7.28
N PRO A 285 16.59 -7.74 -7.51
CA PRO A 285 17.80 -7.36 -6.78
C PRO A 285 17.56 -7.30 -5.25
N ASP A 286 18.57 -7.65 -4.46
CA ASP A 286 18.55 -7.47 -2.99
C ASP A 286 18.21 -6.02 -2.55
N THR A 287 18.39 -5.06 -3.46
CA THR A 287 18.22 -3.62 -3.24
C THR A 287 17.21 -2.99 -4.22
N SER A 288 16.19 -3.71 -4.68
CA SER A 288 15.20 -3.15 -5.64
C SER A 288 14.64 -1.82 -5.15
N TYR A 289 14.24 -1.78 -3.88
CA TYR A 289 13.89 -0.54 -3.19
C TYR A 289 14.76 -0.33 -1.95
N SER A 290 14.99 0.93 -1.58
CA SER A 290 15.64 1.28 -0.31
C SER A 290 14.59 1.51 0.79
N PRO A 291 14.84 1.11 2.05
CA PRO A 291 13.91 1.37 3.16
C PRO A 291 13.65 2.86 3.36
N GLY A 292 12.43 3.21 3.76
CA GLY A 292 12.04 4.61 3.93
C GLY A 292 10.54 4.82 4.13
N VAL A 293 10.17 6.10 4.20
CA VAL A 293 8.77 6.57 4.24
C VAL A 293 8.38 6.97 2.83
N ASP A 294 7.19 6.56 2.41
CA ASP A 294 6.59 6.88 1.11
C ASP A 294 7.57 6.60 -0.07
N VAL A 295 8.22 5.44 -0.03
CA VAL A 295 9.09 4.95 -1.10
C VAL A 295 8.22 4.59 -2.30
N PRO A 296 8.39 5.26 -3.46
CA PRO A 296 7.61 4.92 -4.64
C PRO A 296 7.99 3.53 -5.15
N PHE A 297 7.00 2.81 -5.68
CA PHE A 297 7.20 1.52 -6.33
C PHE A 297 6.29 1.40 -7.54
N ASP A 298 6.76 0.66 -8.55
CA ASP A 298 5.98 0.23 -9.70
C ASP A 298 6.39 -1.20 -10.07
N ILE A 299 5.48 -2.15 -9.82
CA ILE A 299 5.77 -3.57 -9.95
C ILE A 299 4.67 -4.29 -10.72
N ALA A 300 5.08 -5.33 -11.45
CA ALA A 300 4.16 -6.24 -12.11
C ALA A 300 4.64 -7.69 -11.95
N ALA A 301 3.71 -8.63 -11.98
CA ALA A 301 4.00 -10.05 -11.91
C ALA A 301 3.08 -10.83 -12.84
N ARG A 302 3.59 -11.93 -13.39
CA ARG A 302 2.79 -12.92 -14.12
C ARG A 302 2.92 -14.29 -13.49
N TYR A 303 1.78 -14.92 -13.30
CA TYR A 303 1.62 -16.27 -12.76
C TYR A 303 0.89 -17.10 -13.80
N THR A 304 1.56 -18.07 -14.40
CA THR A 304 0.93 -19.00 -15.35
C THR A 304 1.13 -20.44 -14.90
N ASP A 305 0.59 -21.38 -15.66
CA ASP A 305 0.86 -22.81 -15.50
C ASP A 305 2.23 -23.25 -16.08
N SER A 306 2.96 -22.33 -16.69
CA SER A 306 4.21 -22.61 -17.42
C SER A 306 5.35 -21.62 -17.16
N ALA A 307 5.06 -20.45 -16.61
CA ALA A 307 6.00 -19.36 -16.38
C ALA A 307 5.63 -18.53 -15.13
N LEU A 308 6.66 -18.06 -14.43
CA LEU A 308 6.60 -17.07 -13.36
C LEU A 308 7.64 -16.00 -13.66
N ASN A 309 7.24 -14.73 -13.61
CA ASN A 309 8.19 -13.62 -13.64
C ASN A 309 7.63 -12.36 -12.98
N ILE A 310 8.52 -11.42 -12.67
CA ILE A 310 8.21 -10.08 -12.19
C ILE A 310 8.89 -9.03 -13.08
N ALA A 311 8.36 -7.81 -13.06
CA ALA A 311 9.06 -6.61 -13.49
C ALA A 311 9.01 -5.54 -12.40
N ILE A 312 10.09 -4.79 -12.31
CA ILE A 312 10.33 -3.74 -11.31
C ILE A 312 10.83 -2.52 -12.07
N ASP A 313 10.11 -1.41 -11.96
CA ASP A 313 10.46 -0.12 -12.57
C ASP A 313 10.93 -0.25 -14.05
N GLY A 314 10.15 -0.99 -14.85
CA GLY A 314 10.37 -1.15 -16.29
C GLY A 314 11.37 -2.25 -16.66
N THR A 315 11.85 -3.04 -15.70
CA THR A 315 12.82 -4.13 -15.95
C THR A 315 12.24 -5.48 -15.52
N ALA A 316 12.07 -6.41 -16.46
CA ALA A 316 11.71 -7.78 -16.14
C ALA A 316 12.92 -8.57 -15.59
N GLU A 317 12.65 -9.41 -14.61
CA GLU A 317 13.65 -10.31 -14.03
C GLU A 317 13.83 -11.58 -14.87
N THR A 318 14.65 -12.52 -14.38
CA THR A 318 14.84 -13.80 -15.07
C THR A 318 13.66 -14.74 -14.82
N GLU A 319 12.88 -14.99 -15.87
CA GLU A 319 11.74 -15.93 -15.87
C GLU A 319 12.13 -17.32 -15.33
N VAL A 320 11.25 -17.89 -14.51
CA VAL A 320 11.25 -19.31 -14.19
C VAL A 320 10.18 -20.01 -15.04
N ALA A 321 10.62 -20.94 -15.89
CA ALA A 321 9.75 -21.74 -16.74
C ALA A 321 9.72 -23.22 -16.30
N THR A 322 8.53 -23.76 -16.07
CA THR A 322 8.32 -25.17 -15.72
C THR A 322 6.87 -25.59 -15.96
N THR A 323 6.61 -26.86 -16.25
CA THR A 323 5.24 -27.39 -16.37
C THR A 323 4.65 -27.86 -15.04
N GLU A 324 5.34 -27.60 -13.92
CA GLU A 324 4.98 -28.06 -12.58
C GLU A 324 4.28 -26.99 -11.74
N PHE A 325 4.01 -25.81 -12.31
CA PHE A 325 3.28 -24.77 -11.60
C PHE A 325 1.86 -25.24 -11.23
N PRO A 326 1.38 -24.98 -10.00
CA PRO A 326 -0.04 -25.11 -9.69
C PRO A 326 -0.87 -24.18 -10.58
N SER A 327 -2.17 -24.45 -10.73
CA SER A 327 -3.09 -23.49 -11.34
C SER A 327 -2.95 -22.12 -10.67
N PRO A 328 -2.70 -21.03 -11.43
CA PRO A 328 -2.60 -19.69 -10.85
C PRO A 328 -3.96 -19.22 -10.32
N LEU A 329 -5.06 -19.81 -10.81
CA LEU A 329 -6.39 -19.49 -10.33
C LEU A 329 -6.85 -20.48 -9.27
N GLN A 330 -7.26 -19.90 -8.16
CA GLN A 330 -7.81 -20.60 -7.00
C GLN A 330 -9.16 -19.97 -6.64
N GLU A 331 -10.08 -20.74 -6.07
CA GLU A 331 -11.38 -20.26 -5.55
C GLU A 331 -11.21 -19.44 -4.24
N SER A 332 -10.14 -18.66 -4.15
CA SER A 332 -9.80 -17.83 -3.01
C SER A 332 -9.73 -16.37 -3.43
N ASP A 333 -10.22 -15.49 -2.58
CA ASP A 333 -10.11 -14.06 -2.79
C ASP A 333 -8.65 -13.61 -2.82
N MET A 334 -8.37 -12.60 -3.65
CA MET A 334 -7.06 -11.95 -3.66
C MET A 334 -7.02 -10.93 -2.53
N GLN A 335 -6.17 -11.15 -1.53
CA GLN A 335 -5.96 -10.20 -0.46
C GLN A 335 -4.85 -9.21 -0.86
N ILE A 336 -5.06 -7.94 -0.56
CA ILE A 336 -4.16 -6.84 -0.92
C ILE A 336 -3.59 -6.25 0.38
N ALA A 337 -2.31 -5.85 0.36
CA ALA A 337 -1.69 -5.08 1.43
C ALA A 337 -1.77 -5.74 2.84
N THR A 338 -1.53 -7.05 2.94
CA THR A 338 -1.70 -7.78 4.21
C THR A 338 -0.54 -7.62 5.20
N ALA A 339 0.55 -6.97 4.78
CA ALA A 339 1.68 -6.59 5.62
C ALA A 339 2.31 -5.29 5.09
N GLY A 340 2.91 -4.49 5.98
CA GLY A 340 3.49 -3.19 5.66
C GLY A 340 2.46 -2.06 5.59
N VAL A 341 2.95 -0.84 5.34
CA VAL A 341 2.12 0.35 5.08
C VAL A 341 2.17 0.63 3.58
N LEU A 342 1.01 0.65 2.91
CA LEU A 342 0.90 0.95 1.49
C LEU A 342 -0.09 2.10 1.22
N ASN A 343 0.32 2.99 0.33
CA ASN A 343 -0.51 3.99 -0.32
C ASN A 343 -0.65 3.60 -1.78
N ILE A 344 -1.72 2.88 -2.11
CA ILE A 344 -1.91 2.29 -3.42
C ILE A 344 -2.47 3.35 -4.38
N LYS A 345 -1.85 3.46 -5.57
CA LYS A 345 -2.27 4.37 -6.63
C LYS A 345 -3.11 3.66 -7.68
N THR A 346 -2.59 2.59 -8.26
CA THR A 346 -3.31 1.77 -9.23
C THR A 346 -3.13 0.28 -8.91
N ILE A 347 -4.17 -0.50 -9.15
CA ILE A 347 -4.13 -1.97 -9.22
C ILE A 347 -4.76 -2.37 -10.54
N THR A 348 -4.02 -3.13 -11.35
CA THR A 348 -4.58 -3.79 -12.53
C THR A 348 -4.36 -5.28 -12.44
N VAL A 349 -5.42 -6.07 -12.64
CA VAL A 349 -5.36 -7.52 -12.71
C VAL A 349 -5.95 -7.95 -14.04
N SER A 350 -5.16 -8.66 -14.84
CA SER A 350 -5.63 -9.36 -16.04
C SER A 350 -5.45 -10.86 -15.85
N TYR A 351 -6.23 -11.63 -16.58
CA TYR A 351 -6.15 -13.09 -16.58
C TYR A 351 -5.68 -13.62 -17.93
N GLU A 352 -4.93 -12.77 -18.62
CA GLU A 352 -4.05 -13.15 -19.71
C GLU A 352 -2.60 -13.12 -19.22
N ASP A 353 -1.73 -13.81 -19.96
CA ASP A 353 -0.29 -13.67 -19.79
C ASP A 353 0.18 -12.44 -20.58
N TRP A 354 0.71 -11.44 -19.88
CA TRP A 354 1.30 -10.25 -20.51
C TRP A 354 2.70 -10.51 -21.08
N GLY A 355 3.37 -11.60 -20.67
CA GLY A 355 4.77 -11.86 -21.00
C GLY A 355 5.72 -10.78 -20.44
N ASP A 356 7.03 -11.00 -20.58
CA ASP A 356 8.03 -10.07 -20.03
C ASP A 356 7.93 -8.67 -20.63
N ALA A 357 7.74 -8.57 -21.94
CA ALA A 357 7.61 -7.27 -22.62
C ALA A 357 6.39 -6.48 -22.11
N GLY A 358 5.29 -7.16 -21.78
CA GLY A 358 4.12 -6.50 -21.21
C GLY A 358 4.35 -6.06 -19.76
N LEU A 359 5.05 -6.88 -18.96
CA LEU A 359 5.43 -6.49 -17.60
C LEU A 359 6.41 -5.29 -17.59
N GLU A 360 7.39 -5.27 -18.50
CA GLU A 360 8.29 -4.12 -18.68
C GLU A 360 7.50 -2.87 -19.09
N GLU A 361 6.61 -2.98 -20.08
CA GLU A 361 5.85 -1.82 -20.57
C GLU A 361 4.98 -1.18 -19.51
N ILE A 362 4.26 -1.98 -18.71
CA ILE A 362 3.31 -1.44 -17.72
C ILE A 362 4.00 -0.83 -16.50
N THR A 363 5.27 -1.16 -16.25
CA THR A 363 6.06 -0.64 -15.12
C THR A 363 7.07 0.45 -15.53
N ALA A 364 7.05 0.91 -16.78
CA ALA A 364 8.08 1.78 -17.39
C ALA A 364 7.89 3.30 -17.21
#